data_AF-A0AAU9TL56-F1
#
_entry.id   AF-A0AAU9TL56-F1
#
_cell.length_a   1.000
_cell.length_b   1.000
_cell.length_c   1.000
_cell.angle_alpha   90.00
_cell.angle_beta   90.00
_cell.angle_gamma   90.00
#
_symmetry.space_group_name_H-M   'P 1'
#
loop_
_entity.id
_entity.type
_entity.pdbx_description
1 polymer ?
#
loop_
_entity_poly.entity_id
_entity_poly.type
_entity_poly.pdbx_seq_one_letter_code
_entity_poly.pdbx_strand_id
1 'polypeptide(L)'
;MKAVVPTVNFIKFRSVNHMQFKQFLNETQSEYDDLLFYTEVRWLSHRLTLEQFLNLMDEIEIFLEEKKIAVPELKNPDLLCDLGFLVDVMNHLNLLNTTIQCHASN
;
A
#
# COMPACT_ATOMS: atom_id res chain seq x y z
N MET A 1 6.37 -5.08 6.76
CA MET A 1 5.22 -5.98 6.47
C MET A 1 4.31 -6.29 7.65
N LYS A 2 4.82 -6.58 8.86
CA LYS A 2 4.00 -7.03 10.01
C LYS A 2 2.85 -6.09 10.40
N ALA A 3 3.00 -4.78 10.20
CA ALA A 3 1.92 -3.81 10.41
C ALA A 3 1.12 -3.54 9.12
N VAL A 4 1.80 -3.38 7.98
CA VAL A 4 1.20 -3.05 6.68
C VAL A 4 0.16 -4.08 6.22
N VAL A 5 0.50 -5.37 6.21
CA VAL A 5 -0.41 -6.40 5.69
C VAL A 5 -1.68 -6.51 6.54
N PRO A 6 -1.62 -6.56 7.89
CA PRO A 6 -2.82 -6.48 8.71
C PRO A 6 -3.65 -5.22 8.50
N THR A 7 -3.03 -4.06 8.32
CA THR A 7 -3.75 -2.80 8.05
C THR A 7 -4.48 -2.84 6.71
N VAL A 8 -3.79 -3.25 5.63
CA VAL A 8 -4.41 -3.43 4.31
C VAL A 8 -5.57 -4.42 4.40
N ASN A 9 -5.40 -5.55 5.08
CA ASN A 9 -6.45 -6.55 5.26
C ASN A 9 -7.63 -6.02 6.08
N PHE A 10 -7.38 -5.24 7.12
CA PHE A 10 -8.44 -4.63 7.92
C PHE A 10 -9.30 -3.68 7.06
N ILE A 11 -8.65 -2.87 6.23
CA ILE A 11 -9.32 -1.93 5.32
C ILE A 11 -10.08 -2.70 4.23
N LYS A 12 -9.44 -3.67 3.56
CA LYS A 12 -9.96 -4.29 2.33
C LYS A 12 -10.85 -5.51 2.54
N PHE A 13 -10.66 -6.30 3.60
CA PHE A 13 -11.35 -7.59 3.75
C PHE A 13 -12.77 -7.45 4.31
N ARG A 14 -13.05 -6.37 5.05
CA ARG A 14 -14.40 -6.04 5.52
C ARG A 14 -15.04 -5.05 4.54
N SER A 15 -16.11 -5.48 3.87
CA SER A 15 -16.81 -4.66 2.85
C SER A 15 -17.20 -3.28 3.35
N VAL A 16 -17.65 -3.18 4.62
CA VAL A 16 -18.00 -1.89 5.25
C VAL A 16 -16.78 -0.99 5.41
N ASN A 17 -15.66 -1.52 5.90
CA ASN A 17 -14.43 -0.74 6.07
C ASN A 17 -13.91 -0.25 4.73
N HIS A 18 -13.95 -1.12 3.71
CA HIS A 18 -13.47 -0.78 2.38
C HIS A 18 -14.31 0.35 1.76
N MET A 19 -15.64 0.25 1.83
CA MET A 19 -16.53 1.32 1.36
C MET A 19 -16.32 2.63 2.10
N GLN A 20 -16.20 2.58 3.44
CA GLN A 20 -15.97 3.77 4.25
C GLN A 20 -14.61 4.40 3.97
N PHE A 21 -13.56 3.60 3.76
CA PHE A 21 -12.25 4.11 3.40
C PHE A 21 -12.27 4.76 2.01
N LYS A 22 -12.91 4.14 1.02
CA LYS A 22 -13.11 4.77 -0.31
C LYS A 22 -13.87 6.08 -0.23
N GLN A 23 -14.91 6.15 0.60
CA GLN A 23 -15.66 7.38 0.80
C GLN A 23 -14.77 8.45 1.44
N PHE A 24 -14.01 8.08 2.47
CA PHE A 24 -13.06 8.96 3.14
C PHE A 24 -12.03 9.53 2.16
N LEU A 25 -11.41 8.70 1.31
CA LEU A 25 -10.45 9.15 0.29
C LEU A 25 -11.06 10.15 -0.71
N ASN A 26 -12.31 9.95 -1.10
CA ASN A 26 -13.03 10.91 -1.96
C ASN A 26 -13.30 12.23 -1.25
N GLU A 27 -13.66 12.19 0.03
CA GLU A 27 -13.94 13.38 0.84
C GLU A 27 -12.68 14.21 1.12
N THR A 28 -11.53 13.55 1.30
CA THR A 28 -10.23 14.21 1.47
C THR A 28 -9.57 14.61 0.15
N GLN A 29 -10.18 14.31 -0.99
CA GLN A 29 -9.63 14.53 -2.34
C GLN A 29 -8.23 13.90 -2.50
N SER A 30 -8.07 12.69 -1.96
CA SER A 30 -6.81 11.95 -2.04
C SER A 30 -6.43 11.63 -3.49
N GLU A 31 -5.13 11.39 -3.73
CA GLU A 31 -4.60 11.01 -5.04
C GLU A 31 -5.20 9.68 -5.54
N TYR A 32 -5.59 8.80 -4.62
CA TYR A 32 -6.14 7.48 -4.93
C TYR A 32 -7.59 7.37 -4.48
N ASP A 33 -8.45 6.80 -5.33
CA ASP A 33 -9.85 6.52 -4.99
C ASP A 33 -10.04 5.23 -4.15
N ASP A 34 -8.99 4.41 -4.03
CA ASP A 34 -8.98 3.14 -3.33
C ASP A 34 -7.53 2.67 -3.06
N LEU A 35 -7.35 1.84 -2.04
CA LEU A 35 -6.09 1.13 -1.76
C LEU A 35 -6.07 -0.20 -2.53
N LEU A 36 -4.99 -0.53 -3.22
CA LEU A 36 -4.85 -1.80 -3.92
C LEU A 36 -4.87 -3.01 -2.97
N PHE A 37 -5.37 -4.15 -3.47
CA PHE A 37 -5.41 -5.40 -2.70
C PHE A 37 -4.03 -6.08 -2.72
N TYR A 38 -3.55 -6.47 -1.54
CA TYR A 38 -2.35 -7.28 -1.42
C TYR A 38 -2.61 -8.70 -1.94
N THR A 39 -1.93 -9.12 -3.00
CA THR A 39 -2.03 -10.50 -3.51
C THR A 39 -0.66 -11.17 -3.54
N GLU A 40 -0.50 -12.24 -2.75
CA GLU A 40 0.77 -12.97 -2.56
C GLU A 40 1.39 -13.52 -3.85
N VAL A 41 0.57 -13.73 -4.88
CA VAL A 41 0.94 -14.45 -6.10
C VAL A 41 1.70 -13.59 -7.12
N ARG A 42 1.74 -12.25 -6.94
CA ARG A 42 2.37 -11.33 -7.90
C ARG A 42 3.18 -10.22 -7.20
N TRP A 43 4.50 -10.32 -7.30
CA TRP A 43 5.44 -9.32 -6.76
C TRP A 43 5.21 -7.89 -7.29
N LEU A 44 4.77 -7.75 -8.55
CA LEU A 44 4.36 -6.45 -9.12
C LEU A 44 3.18 -5.83 -8.37
N SER A 45 2.19 -6.64 -7.99
CA SER A 45 1.02 -6.20 -7.23
C SER A 45 1.39 -5.84 -5.79
N HIS A 46 2.36 -6.55 -5.18
CA HIS A 46 2.91 -6.15 -3.89
C HIS A 46 3.54 -4.77 -3.94
N ARG A 47 4.38 -4.50 -4.95
CA ARG A 47 5.02 -3.20 -5.11
C ARG A 47 4.01 -2.06 -5.18
N LEU A 48 3.04 -2.17 -6.08
CA LEU A 48 2.00 -1.15 -6.25
C LEU A 48 1.17 -0.96 -4.97
N THR A 49 0.87 -2.04 -4.26
CA THR A 49 0.15 -1.96 -2.98
C THR A 49 0.98 -1.24 -1.92
N LEU A 50 2.28 -1.51 -1.84
CA LEU A 50 3.18 -0.88 -0.87
C LEU A 50 3.43 0.61 -1.19
N GLU A 51 3.58 0.93 -2.47
CA GLU A 51 3.71 2.31 -2.96
C GLU A 51 2.46 3.14 -2.64
N GLN A 52 1.27 2.63 -2.96
CA GLN A 52 0.02 3.30 -2.58
C GLN A 52 -0.17 3.39 -1.06
N PHE A 53 0.21 2.34 -0.32
CA PHE A 53 0.13 2.37 1.14
C PHE A 53 1.00 3.48 1.73
N LEU A 54 2.19 3.70 1.18
CA LEU A 54 3.06 4.81 1.60
C LEU A 54 2.47 6.17 1.21
N ASN A 55 1.88 6.29 0.01
CA ASN A 55 1.26 7.55 -0.43
C ASN A 55 -0.01 7.90 0.36
N LEU A 56 -0.73 6.89 0.85
CA LEU A 56 -1.95 7.02 1.64
C LEU A 56 -1.71 6.96 3.15
N MET A 57 -0.46 7.09 3.61
CA MET A 57 -0.11 6.90 5.02
C MET A 57 -0.91 7.81 5.95
N ASP A 58 -1.01 9.09 5.61
CA ASP A 58 -1.72 10.09 6.41
C ASP A 58 -3.22 9.77 6.47
N GLU A 59 -3.83 9.42 5.33
CA GLU A 59 -5.23 9.01 5.24
C GLU A 59 -5.50 7.72 6.03
N ILE A 60 -4.59 6.75 5.96
CA ILE A 60 -4.69 5.49 6.70
C ILE A 60 -4.59 5.75 8.20
N GLU A 61 -3.69 6.61 8.65
CA GLU A 61 -3.57 6.97 10.07
C GLU A 61 -4.86 7.60 10.60
N ILE A 62 -5.39 8.61 9.91
CA ILE A 62 -6.64 9.28 10.29
C ILE A 62 -7.79 8.28 10.35
N PHE A 63 -7.93 7.44 9.32
CA PHE A 63 -9.00 6.44 9.27
C PHE A 63 -8.89 5.41 10.40
N LEU A 64 -7.68 4.97 10.75
CA LEU A 64 -7.46 4.03 11.86
C LEU A 64 -7.78 4.68 13.22
N GLU A 65 -7.45 5.96 13.40
CA GLU A 65 -7.80 6.72 14.60
C GLU A 65 -9.33 6.84 14.76
N GLU A 66 -10.07 7.11 13.69
CA GLU A 66 -11.55 7.10 13.69
C GLU A 66 -12.12 5.72 14.07
N LYS A 67 -11.47 4.64 13.64
CA LYS A 67 -11.82 3.26 14.01
C LYS A 67 -11.34 2.85 15.40
N LYS A 68 -10.63 3.73 16.11
CA LYS A 68 -10.01 3.47 17.43
C LYS A 68 -9.03 2.29 17.40
N ILE A 69 -8.31 2.13 16.28
CA ILE A 69 -7.29 1.10 16.10
C ILE A 69 -5.94 1.79 16.15
N ALA A 70 -5.16 1.50 17.19
CA ALA A 70 -3.79 2.00 17.29
C ALA A 70 -2.83 1.04 16.59
N VAL A 71 -2.11 1.53 15.60
CA VAL A 71 -0.98 0.83 14.95
C VAL A 71 0.26 1.71 15.07
N PRO A 72 0.89 1.77 16.26
CA PRO A 72 2.01 2.68 16.52
C PRO A 72 3.21 2.43 15.60
N GLU A 73 3.33 1.23 15.03
CA GLU A 73 4.37 0.88 14.07
C GLU A 73 4.30 1.71 12.80
N LEU A 74 3.12 2.22 12.38
CA LEU A 74 3.01 3.07 11.20
C LEU A 74 3.68 4.44 11.39
N LYS A 75 3.73 4.92 12.63
CA LYS A 75 4.44 6.15 13.03
C LYS A 75 5.95 5.94 13.22
N ASN A 76 6.45 4.70 13.11
CA ASN A 76 7.86 4.40 13.29
C ASN A 76 8.66 4.80 12.03
N PRO A 77 9.57 5.78 12.10
CA PRO A 77 10.36 6.20 10.94
C PRO A 77 11.23 5.07 10.38
N ASP A 78 11.71 4.13 11.19
CA ASP A 78 12.50 2.99 10.72
C ASP A 78 11.65 2.08 9.81
N LEU A 79 10.38 1.86 10.16
CA LEU A 79 9.47 1.08 9.33
C LEU A 79 9.21 1.79 8.00
N LEU A 80 9.04 3.11 8.02
CA LEU A 80 8.80 3.90 6.82
C LEU A 80 10.02 3.89 5.90
N CYS A 81 11.24 4.01 6.47
CA CYS A 81 12.48 3.87 5.72
C CYS A 81 12.62 2.46 5.11
N ASP A 82 12.36 1.40 5.87
CA ASP A 82 12.40 0.02 5.38
C ASP A 82 11.40 -0.21 4.24
N LEU A 83 10.19 0.37 4.34
CA LEU A 83 9.17 0.28 3.31
C LEU A 83 9.56 1.04 2.05
N GLY A 84 10.07 2.27 2.19
CA GLY A 84 10.56 3.07 1.07
C GLY A 84 11.70 2.36 0.33
N PHE A 85 12.70 1.87 1.07
CA PHE A 85 13.80 1.09 0.52
C PHE A 85 13.31 -0.15 -0.25
N LEU A 86 12.33 -0.87 0.30
CA LEU A 86 11.75 -2.03 -0.36
C LEU A 86 11.04 -1.65 -1.67
N VAL A 87 10.27 -0.56 -1.68
CA VAL A 87 9.59 -0.04 -2.89
C VAL A 87 10.61 0.32 -3.96
N ASP A 88 11.70 1.00 -3.61
CA ASP A 88 12.78 1.36 -4.54
C ASP A 88 13.46 0.13 -5.15
N VAL A 89 13.81 -0.87 -4.32
CA VAL A 89 14.40 -2.12 -4.81
C VAL A 89 13.44 -2.84 -5.76
N MET A 90 12.15 -2.92 -5.41
CA MET A 90 11.14 -3.53 -6.29
C MET A 90 10.95 -2.74 -7.59
N ASN A 91 11.09 -1.42 -7.58
CA ASN A 91 11.07 -0.58 -8.78
C ASN A 91 12.24 -0.90 -9.71
N HIS A 92 13.45 -1.03 -9.18
CA HIS A 92 14.62 -1.43 -9.97
C HIS A 92 14.47 -2.84 -10.56
N LEU A 93 13.95 -3.78 -9.78
CA LEU A 93 13.67 -5.14 -10.28
C LEU A 93 12.58 -5.14 -11.36
N ASN A 94 11.57 -4.29 -11.23
CA ASN A 94 10.54 -4.13 -12.26
C ASN A 94 11.08 -3.57 -13.56
N LEU A 95 11.91 -2.54 -13.48
CA LEU A 95 12.59 -1.99 -14.65
C LEU A 95 13.45 -3.06 -15.34
N LEU A 96 14.25 -3.82 -14.58
CA LEU A 96 15.06 -4.90 -15.12
C LEU A 96 14.20 -5.97 -15.81
N ASN A 97 13.09 -6.37 -15.16
CA ASN A 97 12.20 -7.38 -15.69
C ASN A 97 11.52 -6.92 -16.99
N THR A 98 11.04 -5.67 -17.08
CA THR A 98 10.48 -5.15 -18.33
C THR A 98 11.52 -5.05 -19.43
N THR A 99 12.76 -4.65 -19.13
CA THR A 99 13.84 -4.65 -20.13
C THR A 99 14.10 -6.06 -20.67
N ILE A 100 14.22 -7.07 -19.80
CA ILE A 100 14.49 -8.46 -20.22
C ILE A 100 13.32 -9.04 -21.02
N GLN A 101 12.08 -8.87 -20.56
CA GLN A 101 10.90 -9.41 -21.24
C GLN A 101 10.64 -8.74 -22.60
N CYS A 102 10.97 -7.46 -22.73
CA CYS A 102 10.89 -6.75 -24.01
C CYS A 102 11.94 -7.26 -25.02
N HIS A 103 13.15 -7.59 -24.56
CA HIS A 103 14.18 -8.18 -25.44
C HIS A 103 13.87 -9.63 -25.86
N ALA A 104 13.14 -10.40 -25.06
CA ALA A 104 12.76 -11.77 -25.42
C ALA A 104 11.62 -11.86 -26.45
N SER A 105 10.98 -10.73 -26.79
CA SER A 105 9.82 -10.65 -27.68
C SER A 105 10.13 -10.09 -29.08
N ASN A 106 11.42 -9.85 -29.39
CA ASN A 106 11.91 -9.33 -30.68
C ASN A 106 12.76 -10.37 -31.42
#